data_AF-A0A8H7Y778-F1
#
_entry.id   AF-A0A8H7Y778-F1
#
_cell.length_a   1.000
_cell.length_b   1.000
_cell.length_c   1.000
_cell.angle_alpha   90.00
_cell.angle_beta   90.00
_cell.angle_gamma   90.00
#
_symmetry.space_group_name_H-M   'P 1'
#
loop_
_entity.id
_entity.type
_entity.pdbx_description
1 polymer ?
#
loop_
_entity_poly.entity_id
_entity_poly.type
_entity_poly.pdbx_seq_one_letter_code
_entity_poly.pdbx_strand_id
1 'polypeptide(L)'
;MPFVLPLPGFYTYNGKLLLLGKHSALPQITPIRAQSASAIVQRLINECLQAAAEQWNTGPTVNYPGHYFSIYMPNPRLLSHVDRILDIVETAIQVSGLDVCTPLFEQTFKGEHSMASKFDDLYLPLLPRLRTLLEKKGQDLSWPPFSRFMRLLIAIYLAKILRQKSNFPNVNLRKLGCGCLECKKLDDFFSEPLQSIEFQLAQPRRTHLKHQLAHASDLCTLQTIKTRVPHTLRVTKLPSVIEPSKWAHKQKKAREFLASIGPDHIISKIMGGQYPEVDLALKGVKLFCLAATSSANNRIQHGASKVPAAAGVQLSSNQNVSGKSSISVPLTQPVAGQKRKLP
;
A
#
# COMPACT_ATOMS: atom_id res chain seq x y z
N MET A 1 -10.17 42.06 -33.14
CA MET A 1 -8.87 41.70 -32.55
C MET A 1 -8.69 40.19 -32.66
N PRO A 2 -7.68 39.70 -33.39
CA PRO A 2 -7.52 38.26 -33.61
C PRO A 2 -6.78 37.60 -32.43
N PHE A 3 -7.29 36.45 -32.02
CA PHE A 3 -6.67 35.54 -31.06
C PHE A 3 -5.55 34.75 -31.75
N VAL A 4 -4.32 34.93 -31.30
CA VAL A 4 -3.15 34.11 -31.70
C VAL A 4 -2.92 33.08 -30.59
N LEU A 5 -2.98 31.80 -30.94
CA LEU A 5 -2.62 30.69 -30.05
C LEU A 5 -1.09 30.51 -30.05
N PRO A 6 -0.44 30.26 -28.89
CA PRO A 6 0.99 29.96 -28.85
C PRO A 6 1.25 28.48 -29.15
N LEU A 7 2.23 28.24 -30.02
CA LEU A 7 2.85 26.93 -30.25
C LEU A 7 3.72 26.52 -29.05
N PRO A 8 3.86 25.21 -28.75
CA PRO A 8 4.73 24.74 -27.68
C PRO A 8 6.21 24.87 -28.05
N GLY A 9 6.95 25.50 -27.15
CA GLY A 9 8.39 25.76 -27.26
C GLY A 9 9.26 24.53 -27.09
N PHE A 10 10.31 24.48 -27.91
CA PHE A 10 11.49 23.64 -27.74
C PHE A 10 12.34 24.20 -26.59
N TYR A 11 12.63 23.37 -25.58
CA TYR A 11 13.66 23.70 -24.59
C TYR A 11 15.02 23.23 -25.11
N THR A 12 15.94 24.17 -25.32
CA THR A 12 17.37 23.90 -25.49
C THR A 12 18.04 24.01 -24.12
N TYR A 13 18.66 22.92 -23.66
CA TYR A 13 19.48 22.92 -22.44
C TYR A 13 20.91 22.50 -22.81
N ASN A 14 21.85 23.42 -22.61
CA ASN A 14 23.30 23.29 -22.72
C ASN A 14 23.87 22.76 -24.05
N GLY A 15 24.17 23.68 -24.96
CA GLY A 15 24.85 23.48 -26.26
C GLY A 15 26.17 22.68 -26.21
N LYS A 16 26.07 21.37 -26.03
CA LYS A 16 27.11 20.40 -26.28
C LYS A 16 26.59 19.41 -27.33
N LEU A 17 27.13 19.53 -28.54
CA LEU A 17 26.95 18.56 -29.61
C LEU A 17 27.59 17.23 -29.15
N LEU A 18 26.79 16.30 -28.61
CA LEU A 18 27.22 14.92 -28.41
C LEU A 18 26.99 14.16 -29.71
N LEU A 19 28.06 13.91 -30.45
CA LEU A 19 28.10 12.93 -31.54
C LEU A 19 27.76 11.56 -30.96
N LEU A 20 26.50 11.14 -31.08
CA LEU A 20 26.04 9.76 -30.82
C LEU A 20 26.52 8.86 -31.97
N GLY A 21 27.82 8.60 -32.01
CA GLY A 21 28.41 7.50 -32.77
C GLY A 21 28.22 6.17 -32.02
N LYS A 22 26.99 5.67 -31.95
CA LYS A 22 26.74 4.27 -31.57
C LYS A 22 26.63 3.46 -32.85
N HIS A 23 27.76 2.91 -33.29
CA HIS A 23 27.74 1.75 -34.17
C HIS A 23 27.03 0.62 -33.42
N SER A 24 25.75 0.42 -33.73
CA SER A 24 25.04 -0.81 -33.42
C SER A 24 25.80 -1.94 -34.11
N ALA A 25 26.65 -2.63 -33.35
CA ALA A 25 27.24 -3.88 -33.79
C ALA A 25 26.08 -4.81 -34.16
N LEU A 26 26.03 -5.21 -35.43
CA LEU A 26 25.09 -6.20 -35.92
C LEU A 26 25.17 -7.42 -34.98
N PRO A 27 24.03 -7.96 -34.51
CA PRO A 27 24.03 -9.12 -33.63
C PRO A 27 24.78 -10.25 -34.35
N GLN A 28 25.89 -10.70 -33.77
CA GLN A 28 26.62 -11.83 -34.30
C GLN A 28 25.68 -13.02 -34.33
N ILE A 29 25.39 -13.51 -35.54
CA ILE A 29 24.58 -14.69 -35.79
C ILE A 29 25.40 -15.88 -35.29
N THR A 30 25.23 -16.23 -34.02
CA THR A 30 25.80 -17.47 -33.48
C THR A 30 25.23 -18.65 -34.27
N PRO A 31 26.06 -19.61 -34.71
CA PRO A 31 25.60 -20.75 -35.48
C PRO A 31 24.49 -21.49 -34.72
N ILE A 32 23.38 -21.73 -35.41
CA ILE A 32 22.19 -22.41 -34.90
C ILE A 32 22.59 -23.85 -34.56
N ARG A 33 23.05 -24.07 -33.32
CA ARG A 33 23.13 -25.39 -32.72
C ARG A 33 21.71 -25.96 -32.76
N ALA A 34 21.55 -27.20 -33.23
CA ALA A 34 20.26 -27.87 -33.35
C ALA A 34 19.52 -27.87 -31.99
N GLN A 35 18.69 -26.85 -31.77
CA GLN A 35 17.81 -26.76 -30.61
C GLN A 35 16.64 -27.70 -30.86
N SER A 36 16.22 -28.45 -29.84
CA SER A 36 15.03 -29.28 -29.94
C SER A 36 13.80 -28.39 -30.18
N ALA A 37 12.82 -28.88 -30.92
CA ALA A 37 11.56 -28.15 -31.16
C ALA A 37 10.88 -27.71 -29.85
N SER A 38 11.00 -28.52 -28.79
CA SER A 38 10.52 -28.19 -27.44
C SER A 38 11.17 -26.93 -26.86
N ALA A 39 12.48 -26.73 -27.05
CA ALA A 39 13.18 -25.53 -26.56
C ALA A 39 12.73 -24.26 -27.29
N ILE A 40 12.40 -24.36 -28.58
CA ILE A 40 11.87 -23.25 -29.38
C ILE A 40 10.47 -22.87 -28.90
N VAL A 41 9.60 -23.86 -28.70
CA VAL A 41 8.23 -23.63 -28.19
C VAL A 41 8.27 -22.98 -26.81
N GLN A 42 9.11 -23.47 -25.89
CA GLN A 42 9.23 -22.89 -24.56
C GLN A 42 9.72 -21.43 -24.59
N ARG A 43 10.66 -21.12 -25.48
CA ARG A 43 11.12 -19.73 -25.68
C ARG A 43 9.96 -18.84 -26.14
N LEU A 44 9.21 -19.27 -27.16
CA LEU A 44 8.06 -18.51 -27.67
C LEU A 44 6.99 -18.30 -26.60
N ILE A 45 6.72 -19.31 -25.78
CA ILE A 45 5.80 -19.20 -24.64
C ILE A 45 6.28 -18.12 -23.67
N ASN A 46 7.55 -18.14 -23.29
CA ASN A 46 8.11 -17.16 -22.36
C ASN A 46 8.10 -15.73 -22.93
N GLU A 47 8.41 -15.57 -24.23
CA GLU A 47 8.34 -14.28 -24.93
C GLU A 47 6.89 -13.74 -24.95
N CYS A 48 5.92 -14.59 -25.26
CA CYS A 48 4.50 -14.24 -25.23
C CYS A 48 4.04 -13.85 -23.81
N LEU A 49 4.46 -14.59 -22.78
CA LEU A 49 4.13 -14.27 -21.39
C LEU A 49 4.75 -12.95 -20.95
N GLN A 50 6.00 -12.69 -21.32
CA GLN A 50 6.68 -11.43 -21.03
C GLN A 50 5.95 -10.25 -21.68
N ALA A 51 5.57 -10.38 -22.96
CA ALA A 51 4.80 -9.35 -23.66
C ALA A 51 3.41 -9.14 -23.01
N ALA A 52 2.73 -10.23 -22.61
CA ALA A 52 1.45 -10.15 -21.92
C ALA A 52 1.57 -9.44 -20.55
N ALA A 53 2.66 -9.69 -19.83
CA ALA A 53 2.97 -9.06 -18.55
C ALA A 53 3.29 -7.56 -18.70
N GLU A 54 4.00 -7.16 -19.75
CA GLU A 54 4.26 -5.74 -20.04
C GLU A 54 2.98 -4.97 -20.38
N GLN A 55 2.02 -5.64 -21.02
CA GLN A 55 0.76 -5.06 -21.45
C GLN A 55 -0.40 -5.33 -20.48
N TRP A 56 -0.15 -5.74 -19.24
CA TRP A 56 -1.19 -6.18 -18.29
C TRP A 56 -2.30 -5.15 -18.06
N ASN A 57 -1.99 -3.86 -18.17
CA ASN A 57 -2.92 -2.73 -18.00
C ASN A 57 -3.52 -2.23 -19.32
N THR A 58 -3.03 -2.72 -20.45
CA THR A 58 -3.55 -2.32 -21.77
C THR A 58 -4.77 -3.18 -22.01
N GLY A 59 -5.97 -2.68 -21.72
CA GLY A 59 -7.21 -3.39 -22.03
C GLY A 59 -7.17 -3.90 -23.49
N PRO A 60 -7.85 -5.01 -23.82
CA PRO A 60 -7.85 -5.51 -25.18
C PRO A 60 -8.27 -4.37 -26.10
N THR A 61 -7.34 -3.89 -26.93
CA THR A 61 -7.64 -2.89 -27.94
C THR A 61 -8.40 -3.65 -29.01
N VAL A 62 -9.70 -3.84 -28.78
CA VAL A 62 -10.56 -4.39 -29.81
C VAL A 62 -10.76 -3.27 -30.81
N ASN A 63 -9.79 -3.18 -31.72
CA ASN A 63 -9.83 -2.27 -32.83
C ASN A 63 -10.87 -2.85 -33.79
N TYR A 64 -12.15 -2.60 -33.52
CA TYR A 64 -13.25 -2.98 -34.40
C TYR A 64 -13.15 -2.10 -35.65
N PRO A 65 -12.67 -2.63 -36.79
CA PRO A 65 -12.63 -1.88 -38.02
C PRO A 65 -14.03 -1.99 -38.62
N GLY A 66 -14.87 -0.98 -38.42
CA GLY A 66 -16.13 -0.86 -39.16
C GLY A 66 -17.37 -0.59 -38.30
N HIS A 67 -18.01 0.52 -38.64
CA HIS A 67 -19.06 1.21 -37.92
C HIS A 67 -20.47 0.57 -37.91
N TYR A 68 -20.68 -0.72 -38.19
CA TYR A 68 -22.04 -1.16 -38.56
C TYR A 68 -22.74 -2.28 -37.79
N PHE A 69 -22.14 -2.92 -36.77
CA PHE A 69 -22.88 -3.93 -36.01
C PHE A 69 -22.52 -3.95 -34.53
N SER A 70 -23.29 -3.25 -33.69
CA SER A 70 -23.33 -3.56 -32.26
C SER A 70 -24.60 -3.02 -31.59
N ILE A 71 -25.71 -3.75 -31.77
CA ILE A 71 -26.88 -3.58 -30.88
C ILE A 71 -27.14 -4.86 -30.05
N TYR A 72 -26.53 -6.01 -30.37
CA TYR A 72 -26.84 -7.28 -29.70
C TYR A 72 -25.67 -8.26 -29.51
N MET A 73 -24.41 -7.81 -29.48
CA MET A 73 -23.33 -8.67 -29.00
C MET A 73 -23.18 -8.52 -27.49
N PRO A 74 -23.29 -9.62 -26.69
CA PRO A 74 -22.98 -9.56 -25.28
C PRO A 74 -21.54 -9.07 -25.16
N ASN A 75 -21.40 -7.92 -24.50
CA ASN A 75 -20.16 -7.17 -24.34
C ASN A 75 -19.02 -8.18 -24.05
N PRO A 76 -18.02 -8.35 -24.95
CA PRO A 76 -16.90 -9.24 -24.69
C PRO A 76 -16.29 -8.74 -23.39
N ARG A 77 -16.54 -9.48 -22.31
CA ARG A 77 -16.34 -9.02 -20.94
C ARG A 77 -14.94 -8.46 -20.90
N LEU A 78 -14.83 -7.13 -20.78
CA LEU A 78 -13.58 -6.45 -20.55
C LEU A 78 -13.02 -7.11 -19.30
N LEU A 79 -12.07 -8.04 -19.49
CA LEU A 79 -11.45 -8.77 -18.40
C LEU A 79 -10.94 -7.72 -17.45
N SER A 80 -11.36 -7.81 -16.18
CA SER A 80 -10.84 -6.88 -15.19
C SER A 80 -9.32 -7.03 -15.16
N HIS A 81 -8.59 -5.96 -14.86
CA HIS A 81 -7.13 -6.06 -14.73
C HIS A 81 -6.71 -7.17 -13.74
N VAL A 82 -7.57 -7.46 -12.74
CA VAL A 82 -7.42 -8.56 -11.80
C VAL A 82 -7.45 -9.92 -12.50
N ASP A 83 -8.44 -10.15 -13.38
CA ASP A 83 -8.56 -11.41 -14.14
C ASP A 83 -7.31 -11.62 -15.00
N ARG A 84 -6.89 -10.58 -15.72
CA ARG A 84 -5.72 -10.67 -16.59
C ARG A 84 -4.43 -10.98 -15.83
N ILE A 85 -4.21 -10.35 -14.68
CA ILE A 85 -3.03 -10.68 -13.84
C ILE A 85 -3.08 -12.15 -13.40
N LEU A 86 -4.24 -12.64 -12.98
CA LEU A 86 -4.41 -14.02 -12.54
C LEU A 86 -4.18 -15.02 -13.68
N ASP A 87 -4.67 -14.73 -14.88
CA ASP A 87 -4.47 -15.56 -16.07
C ASP A 87 -2.98 -15.66 -16.44
N ILE A 88 -2.26 -14.54 -16.40
CA ILE A 88 -0.81 -14.52 -16.64
C ILE A 88 -0.07 -15.33 -15.57
N VAL A 89 -0.40 -15.13 -14.29
CA VAL A 89 0.24 -15.87 -13.18
C VAL A 89 -0.08 -17.37 -13.26
N GLU A 90 -1.32 -17.74 -13.55
CA GLU A 90 -1.73 -19.13 -13.72
C GLU A 90 -0.94 -19.80 -14.85
N THR A 91 -0.83 -19.12 -15.99
CA THR A 91 -0.08 -19.63 -17.14
C THR A 91 1.42 -19.74 -16.83
N ALA A 92 2.00 -18.74 -16.16
CA ALA A 92 3.40 -18.75 -15.71
C ALA A 92 3.70 -19.95 -14.79
N ILE A 93 2.77 -20.29 -13.86
CA ILE A 93 2.90 -21.47 -13.01
C ILE A 93 2.86 -22.76 -13.83
N GLN A 94 1.94 -22.87 -14.80
CA GLN A 94 1.80 -24.08 -15.63
C GLN A 94 3.06 -24.38 -16.44
N VAL A 95 3.73 -23.35 -16.95
CA VAL A 95 4.95 -23.48 -17.78
C VAL A 95 6.23 -23.44 -16.95
N SER A 96 6.12 -23.38 -15.62
CA SER A 96 7.25 -23.20 -14.68
C SER A 96 8.10 -21.93 -14.93
N GLY A 97 7.53 -20.92 -15.58
CA GLY A 97 8.16 -19.63 -15.94
C GLY A 97 7.80 -18.52 -14.96
N LEU A 98 8.11 -18.69 -13.67
CA LEU A 98 7.76 -17.73 -12.62
C LEU A 98 8.56 -16.42 -12.66
N ASP A 99 9.62 -16.37 -13.46
CA ASP A 99 10.45 -15.19 -13.68
C ASP A 99 9.63 -14.00 -14.21
N VAL A 100 8.62 -14.26 -15.06
CA VAL A 100 7.70 -13.25 -15.62
C VAL A 100 6.84 -12.57 -14.55
N CYS A 101 6.54 -13.25 -13.44
CA CYS A 101 5.69 -12.68 -12.39
C CYS A 101 6.36 -11.51 -11.66
N THR A 102 7.70 -11.48 -11.55
CA THR A 102 8.42 -10.38 -10.89
C THR A 102 8.23 -9.04 -11.62
N PRO A 103 8.57 -8.91 -12.91
CA PRO A 103 8.33 -7.66 -13.64
C PRO A 103 6.83 -7.35 -13.74
N LEU A 104 5.95 -8.35 -13.89
CA LEU A 104 4.49 -8.14 -13.85
C LEU A 104 4.08 -7.38 -12.58
N PHE A 105 4.43 -7.93 -11.41
CA PHE A 105 4.08 -7.30 -10.13
C PHE A 105 4.71 -5.92 -9.97
N GLU A 106 5.97 -5.74 -10.39
CA GLU A 106 6.63 -4.44 -10.38
C GLU A 106 5.90 -3.40 -11.24
N GLN A 107 5.38 -3.81 -12.40
CA GLN A 107 4.58 -2.93 -13.27
C GLN A 107 3.24 -2.56 -12.64
N THR A 108 2.62 -3.43 -11.82
CA THR A 108 1.37 -3.06 -11.11
C THR A 108 1.53 -1.86 -10.18
N PHE A 109 2.72 -1.71 -9.59
CA PHE A 109 3.02 -0.57 -8.72
C PHE A 109 3.19 0.73 -9.51
N LYS A 110 3.55 0.68 -10.80
CA LYS A 110 3.70 1.85 -11.68
C LYS A 110 2.35 2.37 -12.19
N GLY A 111 2.27 3.65 -12.51
CA GLY A 111 1.06 4.30 -13.02
C GLY A 111 0.60 5.49 -12.17
N GLU A 112 -0.29 6.30 -12.74
CA GLU A 112 -0.67 7.63 -12.22
C GLU A 112 -1.67 7.59 -11.05
N HIS A 113 -2.36 6.47 -10.86
CA HIS A 113 -3.36 6.35 -9.80
C HIS A 113 -2.73 6.42 -8.40
N SER A 114 -3.47 7.05 -7.48
CA SER A 114 -3.11 7.08 -6.07
C SER A 114 -2.99 5.65 -5.53
N MET A 115 -2.04 5.41 -4.60
CA MET A 115 -1.90 4.08 -3.99
C MET A 115 -3.18 3.62 -3.30
N ALA A 116 -3.94 4.52 -2.66
CA ALA A 116 -5.21 4.17 -2.03
C ALA A 116 -6.20 3.58 -3.05
N SER A 117 -6.38 4.23 -4.20
CA SER A 117 -7.23 3.74 -5.28
C SER A 117 -6.76 2.38 -5.80
N LYS A 118 -5.44 2.21 -6.01
CA LYS A 118 -4.91 0.89 -6.44
C LYS A 118 -5.21 -0.23 -5.46
N PHE A 119 -5.17 0.04 -4.15
CA PHE A 119 -5.54 -0.97 -3.17
C PHE A 119 -7.01 -1.34 -3.25
N ASP A 120 -7.89 -0.35 -3.35
CA ASP A 120 -9.33 -0.58 -3.43
C ASP A 120 -9.74 -1.27 -4.75
N ASP A 121 -9.18 -0.82 -5.89
CA ASP A 121 -9.61 -1.24 -7.23
C ASP A 121 -8.88 -2.50 -7.74
N LEU A 122 -7.62 -2.72 -7.33
CA LEU A 122 -6.76 -3.77 -7.88
C LEU A 122 -6.33 -4.78 -6.82
N TYR A 123 -5.66 -4.35 -5.75
CA TYR A 123 -5.00 -5.29 -4.84
C TYR A 123 -5.98 -6.02 -3.91
N LEU A 124 -6.97 -5.33 -3.34
CA LEU A 124 -7.95 -5.99 -2.44
C LEU A 124 -8.76 -7.08 -3.17
N PRO A 125 -9.23 -6.89 -4.41
CA PRO A 125 -9.85 -7.98 -5.17
C PRO A 125 -8.86 -9.06 -5.63
N LEU A 126 -7.61 -8.68 -5.96
CA LEU A 126 -6.59 -9.62 -6.45
C LEU A 126 -6.12 -10.60 -5.37
N LEU A 127 -5.88 -10.13 -4.14
CA LEU A 127 -5.22 -10.90 -3.10
C LEU A 127 -5.92 -12.21 -2.73
N PRO A 128 -7.23 -12.23 -2.40
CA PRO A 128 -7.93 -13.48 -2.09
C PRO A 128 -7.91 -14.45 -3.28
N ARG A 129 -8.07 -13.93 -4.50
CA ARG A 129 -8.11 -14.75 -5.72
C ARG A 129 -6.75 -15.34 -6.06
N LEU A 130 -5.69 -14.55 -5.91
CA LEU A 130 -4.31 -14.99 -6.10
C LEU A 130 -3.96 -16.08 -5.09
N ARG A 131 -4.36 -15.91 -3.82
CA ARG A 131 -4.17 -16.94 -2.79
C ARG A 131 -4.86 -18.25 -3.18
N THR A 132 -6.14 -18.21 -3.54
CA THR A 132 -6.89 -19.41 -3.98
C THR A 132 -6.23 -20.07 -5.18
N LEU A 133 -5.74 -19.28 -6.15
CA LEU A 133 -5.02 -19.79 -7.31
C LEU A 133 -3.74 -20.53 -6.89
N LEU A 134 -2.94 -19.94 -6.00
CA LEU A 134 -1.69 -20.55 -5.54
C LEU A 134 -1.95 -21.83 -4.72
N GLU A 135 -2.92 -21.81 -3.81
CA GLU A 135 -3.34 -23.00 -3.06
C GLU A 135 -3.79 -24.13 -4.02
N LYS A 136 -4.59 -23.81 -5.05
CA LYS A 136 -5.02 -24.77 -6.08
C LYS A 136 -3.84 -25.36 -6.87
N LYS A 137 -2.78 -24.58 -7.08
CA LYS A 137 -1.57 -25.02 -7.80
C LYS A 137 -0.49 -25.60 -6.89
N GLY A 138 -0.75 -25.74 -5.58
CA GLY A 138 0.22 -26.24 -4.61
C GLY A 138 1.43 -25.31 -4.42
N GLN A 139 1.27 -24.01 -4.67
CA GLN A 139 2.31 -23.00 -4.50
C GLN A 139 2.14 -22.29 -3.16
N ASP A 140 3.24 -22.13 -2.40
CA ASP A 140 3.24 -21.37 -1.15
C ASP A 140 3.41 -19.87 -1.44
N LEU A 141 2.54 -19.03 -0.89
CA LEU A 141 2.61 -17.57 -1.01
C LEU A 141 3.92 -16.99 -0.43
N SER A 142 4.56 -17.74 0.45
CA SER A 142 5.85 -17.40 1.08
C SER A 142 7.05 -17.63 0.16
N TRP A 143 6.87 -18.25 -1.00
CA TRP A 143 7.95 -18.48 -1.96
C TRP A 143 8.10 -17.32 -2.95
N PRO A 144 9.32 -17.04 -3.43
CA PRO A 144 9.52 -16.11 -4.55
C PRO A 144 8.78 -16.60 -5.80
N PRO A 145 8.20 -15.69 -6.60
CA PRO A 145 8.26 -14.23 -6.50
C PRO A 145 7.16 -13.61 -5.61
N PHE A 146 6.18 -14.41 -5.17
CA PHE A 146 5.00 -13.94 -4.47
C PHE A 146 5.31 -13.31 -3.11
N SER A 147 6.25 -13.87 -2.35
CA SER A 147 6.61 -13.32 -1.04
C SER A 147 7.21 -11.92 -1.10
N ARG A 148 7.99 -11.63 -2.15
CA ARG A 148 8.51 -10.28 -2.41
C ARG A 148 7.36 -9.31 -2.71
N PHE A 149 6.43 -9.73 -3.56
CA PHE A 149 5.25 -8.93 -3.90
C PHE A 149 4.39 -8.63 -2.66
N MET A 150 4.06 -9.66 -1.86
CA MET A 150 3.27 -9.50 -0.63
C MET A 150 3.97 -8.61 0.39
N ARG A 151 5.28 -8.79 0.58
CA ARG A 151 6.08 -7.94 1.48
C ARG A 151 6.02 -6.47 1.06
N LEU A 152 6.15 -6.19 -0.25
CA LEU A 152 6.03 -4.82 -0.77
C LEU A 152 4.63 -4.25 -0.58
N LEU A 153 3.57 -5.03 -0.85
CA LEU A 153 2.19 -4.59 -0.61
C LEU A 153 1.95 -4.25 0.87
N ILE A 154 2.36 -5.13 1.78
CA ILE A 154 2.24 -4.89 3.23
C ILE A 154 2.98 -3.60 3.61
N ALA A 155 4.23 -3.47 3.18
CA ALA A 155 5.05 -2.31 3.49
C ALA A 155 4.44 -1.00 2.96
N ILE A 156 3.95 -0.99 1.72
CA ILE A 156 3.31 0.18 1.11
C ILE A 156 2.00 0.51 1.84
N TYR A 157 1.16 -0.49 2.14
CA TYR A 157 -0.10 -0.27 2.83
C TYR A 157 0.13 0.39 4.20
N LEU A 158 1.03 -0.18 5.00
CA LEU A 158 1.34 0.35 6.33
C LEU A 158 1.97 1.74 6.26
N ALA A 159 2.91 1.98 5.33
CA ALA A 159 3.61 3.25 5.22
C ALA A 159 2.75 4.38 4.63
N LYS A 160 1.91 4.09 3.62
CA LYS A 160 1.20 5.11 2.83
C LYS A 160 -0.28 5.26 3.20
N ILE A 161 -0.97 4.16 3.49
CA ILE A 161 -2.42 4.14 3.74
C ILE A 161 -2.71 4.23 5.23
N LEU A 162 -2.12 3.35 6.04
CA LEU A 162 -2.26 3.41 7.49
C LEU A 162 -1.60 4.68 8.02
N ARG A 163 -0.30 4.89 7.72
CA ARG A 163 0.58 5.94 8.28
C ARG A 163 0.80 5.74 9.78
N GLN A 164 1.41 6.68 10.51
CA GLN A 164 1.61 6.57 11.96
C GLN A 164 0.59 7.43 12.71
N LYS A 165 0.05 6.92 13.83
CA LYS A 165 -0.91 7.66 14.67
C LYS A 165 -0.30 8.95 15.24
N SER A 166 0.96 8.91 15.69
CA SER A 166 1.64 10.08 16.27
C SER A 166 2.00 11.17 15.26
N ASN A 167 1.85 10.92 13.95
CA ASN A 167 2.01 11.98 12.95
C ASN A 167 0.82 12.94 12.93
N PHE A 168 -0.27 12.58 13.60
CA PHE A 168 -1.33 13.54 13.83
C PHE A 168 -0.96 14.35 15.06
N PRO A 169 -0.89 15.69 14.96
CA PRO A 169 -0.75 16.51 16.13
C PRO A 169 -1.86 16.13 17.11
N ASN A 170 -1.55 16.06 18.41
CA ASN A 170 -2.59 15.97 19.44
C ASN A 170 -3.39 17.27 19.37
N VAL A 171 -4.40 17.29 18.50
CA VAL A 171 -5.30 18.41 18.37
C VAL A 171 -6.12 18.43 19.64
N ASN A 172 -5.79 19.34 20.55
CA ASN A 172 -6.58 19.56 21.74
C ASN A 172 -7.92 20.17 21.30
N LEU A 173 -8.95 19.32 21.22
CA LEU A 173 -10.32 19.71 20.92
C LEU A 173 -10.88 20.50 22.11
N ARG A 174 -10.55 21.79 22.14
CA ARG A 174 -11.14 22.76 23.08
C ARG A 174 -12.60 23.01 22.73
N LYS A 175 -13.41 23.34 23.75
CA LYS A 175 -14.76 23.88 23.51
C LYS A 175 -14.62 25.20 22.74
N LEU A 176 -15.35 25.32 21.64
CA LEU A 176 -15.36 26.51 20.80
C LEU A 176 -16.60 27.35 21.06
N GLY A 177 -17.66 26.72 21.52
CA GLY A 177 -18.95 27.35 21.78
C GLY A 177 -19.04 28.16 23.07
N CYS A 178 -19.91 29.18 23.06
CA CYS A 178 -20.34 29.88 24.28
C CYS A 178 -21.53 29.18 25.00
N GLY A 179 -21.98 28.02 24.52
CA GLY A 179 -23.11 27.27 25.07
C GLY A 179 -24.49 27.61 24.49
N CYS A 180 -24.60 28.56 23.54
CA CYS A 180 -25.84 28.76 22.78
C CYS A 180 -26.17 27.54 21.90
N LEU A 181 -27.39 27.45 21.36
CA LEU A 181 -27.86 26.28 20.61
C LEU A 181 -26.94 25.95 19.42
N GLU A 182 -26.59 26.95 18.62
CA GLU A 182 -25.72 26.79 17.46
C GLU A 182 -24.28 26.42 17.86
N CYS A 183 -23.80 26.96 18.97
CA CYS A 183 -22.47 26.65 19.53
C CYS A 183 -22.40 25.22 20.08
N LYS A 184 -23.45 24.71 20.72
CA LYS A 184 -23.51 23.30 21.16
C LYS A 184 -23.42 22.36 19.96
N LYS A 185 -24.21 22.64 18.91
CA LYS A 185 -24.14 21.87 17.65
C LYS A 185 -22.75 21.92 17.00
N LEU A 186 -22.03 23.04 17.14
CA LEU A 186 -20.65 23.16 16.70
C LEU A 186 -19.70 22.30 17.53
N ASP A 187 -19.82 22.31 18.85
CA ASP A 187 -19.00 21.48 19.75
C ASP A 187 -19.25 19.97 19.52
N ASP A 188 -20.51 19.58 19.32
CA ASP A 188 -20.91 18.21 18.96
C ASP A 188 -20.29 17.81 17.62
N PHE A 189 -20.35 18.70 16.62
CA PHE A 189 -19.71 18.48 15.34
C PHE A 189 -18.22 18.22 15.48
N PHE A 190 -17.49 18.93 16.33
CA PHE A 190 -16.05 18.69 16.54
C PHE A 190 -15.75 17.33 17.19
N SER A 191 -16.68 16.80 17.96
CA SER A 191 -16.60 15.47 18.59
C SER A 191 -16.92 14.33 17.60
N GLU A 192 -17.71 14.59 16.56
CA GLU A 192 -18.10 13.61 15.55
C GLU A 192 -17.06 13.41 14.42
N PRO A 193 -17.04 12.26 13.71
CA PRO A 193 -16.11 12.03 12.60
C PRO A 193 -16.48 12.77 11.30
N LEU A 194 -17.49 13.64 11.32
CA LEU A 194 -17.93 14.41 10.17
C LEU A 194 -16.87 15.42 9.72
N GLN A 195 -16.66 15.53 8.40
CA GLN A 195 -15.68 16.44 7.81
C GLN A 195 -16.16 17.89 7.76
N SER A 196 -17.45 18.09 7.46
CA SER A 196 -18.05 19.41 7.36
C SER A 196 -19.47 19.43 7.90
N ILE A 197 -19.91 20.61 8.31
CA ILE A 197 -21.28 20.89 8.73
C ILE A 197 -21.72 22.23 8.16
N GLU A 198 -23.02 22.35 7.91
CA GLU A 198 -23.63 23.55 7.37
C GLU A 198 -24.62 24.15 8.37
N PHE A 199 -24.50 25.46 8.57
CA PHE A 199 -25.37 26.26 9.42
C PHE A 199 -26.11 27.30 8.58
N GLN A 200 -27.39 27.05 8.33
CA GLN A 200 -28.27 28.01 7.66
C GLN A 200 -28.83 28.99 8.71
N LEU A 201 -28.25 30.20 8.79
CA LEU A 201 -28.49 31.14 9.89
C LEU A 201 -28.65 32.58 9.42
N ALA A 202 -29.52 33.32 10.10
CA ALA A 202 -29.62 34.78 9.98
C ALA A 202 -28.27 35.47 10.28
N GLN A 203 -28.09 36.69 9.76
CA GLN A 203 -26.83 37.44 9.84
C GLN A 203 -26.24 37.49 11.26
N PRO A 204 -26.98 37.87 12.32
CA PRO A 204 -26.38 38.04 13.65
C PRO A 204 -25.83 36.73 14.23
N ARG A 205 -26.59 35.64 14.12
CA ARG A 205 -26.17 34.31 14.59
C ARG A 205 -24.99 33.77 13.79
N ARG A 206 -24.96 34.04 12.48
CA ARG A 206 -23.82 33.67 11.63
C ARG A 206 -22.55 34.45 12.00
N THR A 207 -22.66 35.76 12.24
CA THR A 207 -21.53 36.59 12.70
C THR A 207 -21.02 36.10 14.05
N HIS A 208 -21.91 35.73 14.96
CA HIS A 208 -21.55 35.12 16.24
C HIS A 208 -20.72 33.84 16.07
N LEU A 209 -21.17 32.86 15.27
CA LEU A 209 -20.38 31.64 15.02
C LEU A 209 -19.03 31.93 14.36
N LYS A 210 -18.98 32.87 13.42
CA LYS A 210 -17.72 33.29 12.79
C LYS A 210 -16.75 33.87 13.81
N HIS A 211 -17.23 34.67 14.76
CA HIS A 211 -16.40 35.23 15.82
C HIS A 211 -15.83 34.13 16.72
N GLN A 212 -16.66 33.16 17.14
CA GLN A 212 -16.18 32.01 17.94
C GLN A 212 -15.12 31.20 17.19
N LEU A 213 -15.32 30.98 15.88
CA LEU A 213 -14.41 30.21 15.04
C LEU A 213 -13.18 31.00 14.55
N ALA A 214 -13.13 32.32 14.74
CA ALA A 214 -11.99 33.14 14.35
C ALA A 214 -10.70 32.71 15.08
N HIS A 215 -10.82 32.23 16.31
CA HIS A 215 -9.72 31.70 17.10
C HIS A 215 -9.46 30.21 16.87
N ALA A 216 -10.15 29.57 15.93
CA ALA A 216 -10.10 28.12 15.67
C ALA A 216 -9.63 27.77 14.25
N SER A 217 -8.81 28.62 13.66
CA SER A 217 -8.22 28.44 12.32
C SER A 217 -7.25 27.25 12.25
N ASP A 218 -6.71 26.81 13.40
CA ASP A 218 -5.94 25.59 13.58
C ASP A 218 -6.80 24.31 13.51
N LEU A 219 -8.12 24.43 13.62
CA LEU A 219 -9.05 23.32 13.64
C LEU A 219 -9.91 23.22 12.38
N CYS A 220 -10.25 24.35 11.75
CA CYS A 220 -11.20 24.36 10.64
C CYS A 220 -11.03 25.53 9.67
N THR A 221 -11.67 25.40 8.52
CA THR A 221 -11.88 26.46 7.53
C THR A 221 -13.35 26.82 7.44
N LEU A 222 -13.63 28.08 7.11
CA LEU A 222 -14.98 28.64 7.07
C LEU A 222 -15.30 29.13 5.66
N GLN A 223 -16.49 28.80 5.17
CA GLN A 223 -17.01 29.30 3.89
C GLN A 223 -18.44 29.79 4.05
N THR A 224 -18.77 30.96 3.50
CA THR A 224 -20.16 31.45 3.45
C THR A 224 -20.73 31.24 2.05
N ILE A 225 -21.75 30.40 1.95
CA ILE A 225 -22.45 30.09 0.70
C ILE A 225 -23.64 31.06 0.59
N LYS A 226 -23.61 31.92 -0.43
CA LYS A 226 -24.59 33.01 -0.63
C LYS A 226 -25.73 32.65 -1.59
N THR A 227 -25.92 31.37 -1.91
CA THR A 227 -26.91 30.93 -2.91
C THR A 227 -28.35 30.95 -2.43
N ARG A 228 -28.59 31.00 -1.11
CA ARG A 228 -29.92 30.97 -0.50
C ARG A 228 -30.03 32.00 0.62
N VAL A 229 -31.25 32.45 0.91
CA VAL A 229 -31.57 33.29 2.08
C VAL A 229 -32.34 32.45 3.10
N PRO A 230 -31.91 32.41 4.37
CA PRO A 230 -30.68 33.00 4.91
C PRO A 230 -29.41 32.27 4.40
N HIS A 231 -28.29 32.99 4.27
CA HIS A 231 -27.02 32.40 3.79
C HIS A 231 -26.51 31.30 4.72
N THR A 232 -25.80 30.32 4.14
CA THR A 232 -25.26 29.16 4.85
C THR A 232 -23.79 29.38 5.22
N LEU A 233 -23.41 29.10 6.47
CA LEU A 233 -22.02 28.99 6.92
C LEU A 233 -21.61 27.51 6.92
N ARG A 234 -20.67 27.15 6.05
CA ARG A 234 -20.05 25.83 6.02
C ARG A 234 -18.76 25.88 6.85
N VAL A 235 -18.67 24.98 7.82
CA VAL A 235 -17.48 24.77 8.65
C VAL A 235 -16.88 23.43 8.24
N THR A 236 -15.61 23.43 7.84
CA THR A 236 -14.90 22.23 7.39
C THR A 236 -13.71 21.99 8.30
N LYS A 237 -13.64 20.84 8.98
CA LYS A 237 -12.47 20.50 9.81
C LYS A 237 -11.23 20.35 8.94
N LEU A 238 -10.09 20.74 9.48
CA LEU A 238 -8.81 20.50 8.84
C LEU A 238 -8.49 18.99 8.83
N PRO A 239 -7.75 18.49 7.83
CA PRO A 239 -7.36 17.09 7.77
C PRO A 239 -6.65 16.62 9.06
N SER A 240 -5.81 17.46 9.67
CA SER A 240 -5.15 17.18 10.96
C SER A 240 -6.11 16.83 12.09
N VAL A 241 -7.34 17.32 12.05
CA VAL A 241 -8.38 17.07 13.07
C VAL A 241 -9.17 15.79 12.77
N ILE A 242 -9.46 15.53 11.51
CA ILE A 242 -10.29 14.39 11.09
C ILE A 242 -9.50 13.09 11.08
N GLU A 243 -8.23 13.15 10.68
CA GLU A 243 -7.39 11.96 10.49
C GLU A 243 -7.22 11.11 11.76
N PRO A 244 -7.02 11.68 12.97
CA PRO A 244 -7.09 10.93 14.23
C PRO A 244 -8.38 10.11 14.39
N SER A 245 -9.54 10.71 14.10
CA SER A 245 -10.83 10.04 14.24
C SER A 245 -11.00 8.91 13.21
N LYS A 246 -10.40 9.06 12.01
CA LYS A 246 -10.39 8.01 10.98
C LYS A 246 -9.37 6.90 11.27
N TRP A 247 -8.43 7.12 12.18
CA TRP A 247 -7.34 6.16 12.43
C TRP A 247 -7.85 4.78 12.84
N ALA A 248 -8.83 4.69 13.74
CA ALA A 248 -9.39 3.40 14.15
C ALA A 248 -9.98 2.62 12.96
N HIS A 249 -10.66 3.31 12.05
CA HIS A 249 -11.17 2.72 10.81
C HIS A 249 -10.05 2.26 9.88
N LYS A 250 -9.00 3.07 9.70
CA LYS A 250 -7.82 2.69 8.92
C LYS A 250 -7.10 1.48 9.52
N GLN A 251 -6.97 1.43 10.84
CA GLN A 251 -6.40 0.30 11.56
C GLN A 251 -7.22 -0.97 11.36
N LYS A 252 -8.56 -0.86 11.42
CA LYS A 252 -9.46 -1.99 11.12
C LYS A 252 -9.26 -2.49 9.69
N LYS A 253 -9.29 -1.60 8.70
CA LYS A 253 -9.03 -1.93 7.29
C LYS A 253 -7.64 -2.56 7.07
N ALA A 254 -6.61 -2.08 7.78
CA ALA A 254 -5.27 -2.66 7.71
C ALA A 254 -5.25 -4.12 8.21
N ARG A 255 -5.99 -4.42 9.29
CA ARG A 255 -6.13 -5.79 9.81
C ARG A 255 -6.90 -6.68 8.84
N GLU A 256 -8.00 -6.17 8.26
CA GLU A 256 -8.76 -6.88 7.23
C GLU A 256 -7.91 -7.18 5.99
N PHE A 257 -7.10 -6.21 5.54
CA PHE A 257 -6.13 -6.37 4.47
C PHE A 257 -5.08 -7.44 4.80
N LEU A 258 -4.50 -7.44 6.01
CA LEU A 258 -3.55 -8.48 6.40
C LEU A 258 -4.21 -9.87 6.46
N ALA A 259 -5.43 -9.94 6.99
CA ALA A 259 -6.20 -11.19 7.03
C ALA A 259 -6.54 -11.74 5.64
N SER A 260 -6.68 -10.90 4.62
CA SER A 260 -6.91 -11.34 3.24
C SER A 260 -5.68 -12.00 2.61
N ILE A 261 -4.48 -11.66 3.08
CA ILE A 261 -3.22 -12.33 2.69
C ILE A 261 -3.14 -13.71 3.33
N GLY A 262 -3.41 -13.83 4.62
CA GLY A 262 -3.29 -15.10 5.33
C GLY A 262 -3.38 -15.00 6.85
N PRO A 263 -3.35 -16.14 7.54
CA PRO A 263 -3.18 -16.17 8.99
C PRO A 263 -1.82 -15.60 9.41
N ASP A 264 -1.71 -15.25 10.68
CA ASP A 264 -0.58 -14.49 11.22
C ASP A 264 0.79 -15.14 10.98
N HIS A 265 0.89 -16.47 11.07
CA HIS A 265 2.12 -17.21 10.82
C HIS A 265 2.61 -17.10 9.36
N ILE A 266 1.70 -16.96 8.38
CA ILE A 266 2.05 -16.74 6.97
C ILE A 266 2.58 -15.33 6.78
N ILE A 267 1.93 -14.34 7.39
CA ILE A 267 2.40 -12.94 7.36
C ILE A 267 3.79 -12.84 8.00
N SER A 268 3.99 -13.50 9.14
CA SER A 268 5.29 -13.59 9.82
C SER A 268 6.35 -14.22 8.93
N LYS A 269 6.04 -15.32 8.25
CA LYS A 269 6.95 -15.98 7.28
C LYS A 269 7.29 -15.08 6.09
N ILE A 270 6.31 -14.35 5.53
CA ILE A 270 6.52 -13.41 4.41
C ILE A 270 7.39 -12.22 4.83
N MET A 271 7.12 -11.63 6.00
CA MET A 271 7.81 -10.44 6.50
C MET A 271 9.17 -10.75 7.14
N GLY A 272 9.37 -11.98 7.62
CA GLY A 272 10.59 -12.41 8.30
C GLY A 272 10.92 -11.51 9.49
N GLY A 273 12.17 -11.06 9.59
CA GLY A 273 12.62 -10.19 10.69
C GLY A 273 11.93 -8.82 10.80
N GLN A 274 11.16 -8.40 9.79
CA GLN A 274 10.40 -7.14 9.82
C GLN A 274 8.99 -7.30 10.41
N TYR A 275 8.56 -8.53 10.70
CA TYR A 275 7.23 -8.78 11.27
C TYR A 275 6.95 -8.01 12.58
N PRO A 276 7.90 -7.87 13.53
CA PRO A 276 7.69 -7.03 14.72
C PRO A 276 7.35 -5.56 14.39
N GLU A 277 7.88 -5.02 13.29
CA GLU A 277 7.58 -3.65 12.86
C GLU A 277 6.14 -3.52 12.34
N VAL A 278 5.57 -4.59 11.78
CA VAL A 278 4.17 -4.63 11.35
C VAL A 278 3.25 -4.45 12.54
N ASP A 279 3.49 -5.18 13.64
CA ASP A 279 2.67 -5.06 14.85
C ASP A 279 2.78 -3.67 15.49
N LEU A 280 4.00 -3.10 15.56
CA LEU A 280 4.21 -1.73 16.04
C LEU A 280 3.50 -0.68 15.17
N ALA A 281 3.50 -0.88 13.84
CA ALA A 281 2.79 -0.01 12.90
C ALA A 281 1.27 -0.12 13.07
N LEU A 282 0.74 -1.35 13.21
CA LEU A 282 -0.68 -1.58 13.47
C LEU A 282 -1.11 -0.95 14.80
N LYS A 283 -0.28 -0.99 15.84
CA LYS A 283 -0.55 -0.31 17.12
C LYS A 283 -0.43 1.22 17.03
N GLY A 284 0.09 1.75 15.92
CA GLY A 284 0.32 3.18 15.71
C GLY A 284 1.51 3.73 16.49
N VAL A 285 2.39 2.85 16.99
CA VAL A 285 3.55 3.21 17.82
C VAL A 285 4.71 3.70 16.95
N LYS A 286 4.99 3.01 15.83
CA LYS A 286 6.12 3.31 14.93
C LYS A 286 5.63 3.43 13.49
N LEU A 287 6.17 4.37 12.71
CA LEU A 287 5.96 4.40 11.27
C LEU A 287 6.66 3.21 10.60
N PHE A 288 5.97 2.53 9.70
CA PHE A 288 6.59 1.48 8.90
C PHE A 288 7.51 2.08 7.84
N CYS A 289 8.80 1.71 7.85
CA CYS A 289 9.79 2.27 6.92
C CYS A 289 10.01 1.35 5.72
N LEU A 290 9.79 1.86 4.51
CA LEU A 290 9.97 1.09 3.27
C LEU A 290 11.44 0.69 3.01
N ALA A 291 12.40 1.48 3.49
CA ALA A 291 13.83 1.33 3.16
C ALA A 291 14.45 0.03 3.67
N ALA A 292 13.90 -0.58 4.73
CA ALA A 292 14.42 -1.81 5.32
C ALA A 292 14.29 -3.03 4.40
N THR A 293 13.39 -3.01 3.41
CA THR A 293 13.11 -4.17 2.54
C THR A 293 14.18 -4.45 1.48
N SER A 294 15.01 -3.46 1.11
CA SER A 294 15.99 -3.63 0.02
C SER A 294 17.29 -4.33 0.43
N SER A 295 17.71 -4.24 1.70
CA SER A 295 19.06 -4.69 2.11
C SER A 295 19.18 -6.17 2.52
N ALA A 296 18.07 -6.86 2.82
CA ALA A 296 18.16 -8.21 3.39
C ALA A 296 18.39 -9.34 2.36
N ASN A 297 18.15 -9.12 1.07
CA ASN A 297 18.20 -10.20 0.07
C ASN A 297 19.54 -10.37 -0.66
N ASN A 298 20.51 -9.46 -0.49
CA ASN A 298 21.81 -9.56 -1.20
C ASN A 298 22.94 -10.19 -0.37
N ARG A 299 22.67 -10.72 0.83
CA ARG A 299 23.70 -11.34 1.68
C ARG A 299 23.67 -12.88 1.70
N ILE A 300 23.19 -13.49 0.62
CA ILE A 300 23.41 -14.92 0.35
C ILE A 300 24.09 -15.02 -1.02
N GLN A 301 25.35 -14.62 -1.09
CA GLN A 301 26.25 -15.02 -2.17
C GLN A 301 27.64 -15.34 -1.59
N HIS A 302 27.99 -16.62 -1.75
CA HIS A 302 29.34 -17.17 -1.85
C HIS A 302 30.28 -17.01 -0.64
N GLY A 303 30.00 -17.78 0.41
CA GLY A 303 31.06 -18.37 1.22
C GLY A 303 31.82 -19.40 0.40
N ALA A 304 32.79 -18.95 -0.41
CA ALA A 304 33.82 -19.83 -0.94
C ALA A 304 34.65 -20.33 0.25
N SER A 305 34.60 -21.64 0.51
CA SER A 305 35.50 -22.35 1.40
C SER A 305 36.95 -22.03 1.06
N LYS A 306 37.59 -21.17 1.84
CA LYS A 306 39.04 -21.22 2.05
C LYS A 306 39.29 -21.97 3.34
N VAL A 307 39.70 -23.22 3.19
CA VAL A 307 40.31 -24.03 4.26
C VAL A 307 41.68 -23.42 4.58
N PRO A 308 41.98 -23.01 5.82
CA PRO A 308 43.35 -22.89 6.28
C PRO A 308 43.82 -24.22 6.86
N ALA A 309 45.01 -24.61 6.43
CA ALA A 309 45.75 -25.77 6.89
C ALA A 309 46.11 -25.68 8.38
N ALA A 310 46.30 -26.87 8.95
CA ALA A 310 46.56 -27.16 10.35
C ALA A 310 47.83 -26.51 10.92
N ALA A 311 47.71 -26.08 12.18
CA ALA A 311 48.78 -26.17 13.17
C ALA A 311 48.10 -26.32 14.54
N GLY A 312 48.35 -27.46 15.21
CA GLY A 312 47.76 -27.76 16.51
C GLY A 312 48.39 -26.97 17.65
N VAL A 313 47.74 -27.00 18.82
CA VAL A 313 48.35 -27.03 20.16
C VAL A 313 47.24 -27.42 21.16
N GLN A 314 47.69 -28.06 22.23
CA GLN A 314 47.02 -28.91 23.22
C GLN A 314 46.12 -28.19 24.24
N LEU A 315 45.27 -29.05 24.84
CA LEU A 315 44.73 -29.09 26.20
C LEU A 315 44.86 -27.84 27.10
N SER A 316 43.72 -27.48 27.71
CA SER A 316 43.58 -27.58 29.17
C SER A 316 42.13 -27.46 29.64
N SER A 317 41.79 -28.35 30.57
CA SER A 317 40.59 -28.36 31.40
C SER A 317 40.40 -27.04 32.15
N ASN A 318 39.15 -26.63 32.36
CA ASN A 318 38.68 -26.39 33.72
C ASN A 318 37.16 -26.41 33.82
N GLN A 319 36.70 -27.27 34.74
CA GLN A 319 35.41 -27.17 35.40
C GLN A 319 35.30 -25.79 36.07
N ASN A 320 34.08 -25.29 36.26
CA ASN A 320 33.45 -25.14 37.58
C ASN A 320 32.33 -24.07 37.56
N VAL A 321 31.38 -24.25 38.49
CA VAL A 321 30.45 -23.26 39.07
C VAL A 321 29.10 -23.03 38.39
N SER A 322 28.18 -23.94 38.72
CA SER A 322 26.93 -23.69 39.48
C SER A 322 26.46 -22.24 39.67
N GLY A 323 25.26 -21.92 39.18
CA GLY A 323 24.60 -20.64 39.46
C GLY A 323 23.10 -20.69 39.21
N LYS A 324 22.37 -21.33 40.13
CA LYS A 324 20.90 -21.25 40.24
C LYS A 324 20.51 -19.86 40.76
N SER A 325 19.69 -19.13 40.00
CA SER A 325 18.93 -17.99 40.53
C SER A 325 17.49 -18.07 40.03
N SER A 326 16.66 -18.67 40.87
CA SER A 326 15.20 -18.63 40.81
C SER A 326 14.71 -17.28 41.33
N ILE A 327 14.10 -16.47 40.46
CA ILE A 327 13.35 -15.27 40.85
C ILE A 327 11.87 -15.63 40.83
N SER A 328 11.32 -15.80 42.03
CA SER A 328 9.90 -15.93 42.31
C SER A 328 9.20 -14.57 42.19
N VAL A 329 8.21 -14.47 41.30
CA VAL A 329 7.31 -13.32 41.18
C VAL A 329 6.06 -13.58 42.04
N PRO A 330 5.63 -12.64 42.92
CA PRO A 330 4.45 -12.81 43.74
C PRO A 330 3.16 -12.62 42.94
N LEU A 331 2.24 -13.56 43.14
CA LEU A 331 0.90 -13.61 42.58
C LEU A 331 -0.03 -12.69 43.39
N THR A 332 -0.36 -11.51 42.87
CA THR A 332 -1.42 -10.65 43.42
C THR A 332 -2.80 -11.16 43.02
N GLN A 333 -3.59 -11.60 44.00
CA GLN A 333 -5.00 -11.97 43.84
C GLN A 333 -5.90 -10.74 43.66
N PRO A 334 -6.94 -10.80 42.82
CA PRO A 334 -7.97 -9.77 42.75
C PRO A 334 -9.06 -10.00 43.80
N VAL A 335 -9.31 -8.99 44.65
CA VAL A 335 -10.40 -8.96 45.64
C VAL A 335 -11.72 -8.63 44.94
N ALA A 336 -12.72 -9.50 45.15
CA ALA A 336 -14.08 -9.36 44.67
C ALA A 336 -14.85 -8.26 45.42
N GLY A 337 -15.44 -7.31 44.69
CA GLY A 337 -16.27 -6.24 45.22
C GLY A 337 -17.69 -6.72 45.55
N GLN A 338 -18.08 -6.60 46.82
CA GLN A 338 -19.43 -6.81 47.33
C GLN A 338 -20.40 -5.71 46.88
N LYS A 339 -21.57 -6.16 46.43
CA LYS A 339 -22.71 -5.37 45.96
C LYS A 339 -23.56 -4.93 47.16
N ARG A 340 -23.60 -3.62 47.48
CA ARG A 340 -24.54 -3.06 48.47
C ARG A 340 -25.92 -2.87 47.84
N LYS A 341 -26.94 -3.46 48.45
CA LYS A 341 -28.35 -3.05 48.30
C LYS A 341 -28.59 -1.79 49.13
N LEU A 342 -29.31 -0.84 48.58
CA LEU A 342 -29.87 0.30 49.31
C LEU A 342 -31.41 0.13 49.43
N PRO A 343 -32.01 0.70 50.48
CA PRO A 343 -33.39 0.49 50.91
C PRO A 343 -34.44 1.15 49.99
#